data_AF-A0A401GQX8-F1
#
_entry.id   AF-A0A401GQX8-F1
#
_cell.length_a   1.000
_cell.length_b   1.000
_cell.length_c   1.000
_cell.angle_alpha   90.00
_cell.angle_beta   90.00
_cell.angle_gamma   90.00
#
_symmetry.space_group_name_H-M   'P 1'
#
loop_
_entity.id
_entity.type
_entity.pdbx_description
1 polymer ?
#
loop_
_entity_poly.entity_id
_entity_poly.type
_entity_poly.pdbx_seq_one_letter_code
_entity_poly.pdbx_strand_id
1 'polypeptide(L)'
;MPQWVARLPNDVGYAAGGSLTADEWKGMALNYCPIIVPLIWDEWQPSAEATYEKRMKKWQADDTARLRCISKGKRRADGTKEPRAPKPERRMHPEDADNFLSLAAALKVIMGRSVNVTELPRACKLLQDYLINFLKVRLIYNLG
;
A
#
# COMPACT_ATOMS: atom_id res chain seq x y z
N MET A 1 1.73 6.20 0.96
CA MET A 1 0.80 6.13 2.10
C MET A 1 -0.37 5.23 1.72
N PRO A 2 -0.75 4.25 2.56
CA PRO A 2 -1.96 3.46 2.36
C PRO A 2 -3.20 4.37 2.31
N GLN A 3 -4.16 4.10 1.43
CA GLN A 3 -5.35 4.95 1.21
C GLN A 3 -6.22 5.17 2.46
N TRP A 4 -6.09 4.32 3.47
CA TRP A 4 -6.83 4.43 4.73
C TRP A 4 -6.15 5.33 5.77
N VAL A 5 -4.85 5.62 5.61
CA VAL A 5 -4.07 6.45 6.56
C VAL A 5 -4.26 7.94 6.26
N ALA A 6 -4.53 8.31 5.00
CA ALA A 6 -4.87 9.68 4.63
C ALA A 6 -5.64 9.70 3.30
N ARG A 7 -6.73 10.47 3.24
CA ARG A 7 -7.28 10.91 1.95
C ARG A 7 -6.28 11.90 1.36
N LEU A 8 -5.62 11.51 0.28
CA LEU A 8 -4.82 12.45 -0.50
C LEU A 8 -5.73 13.60 -0.97
N PRO A 9 -5.32 14.86 -0.84
CA PRO A 9 -6.04 15.98 -1.41
C PRO A 9 -6.27 15.73 -2.91
N ASN A 10 -7.47 16.04 -3.39
CA ASN A 10 -7.82 15.89 -4.81
C ASN A 10 -6.98 16.82 -5.70
N ASP A 11 -6.52 17.95 -5.15
CA ASP A 11 -5.69 18.93 -5.84
C ASP A 11 -4.37 19.18 -5.09
N VAL A 12 -3.27 19.31 -5.85
CA VAL A 12 -1.96 19.67 -5.31
C VAL A 12 -1.99 21.15 -4.91
N GLY A 13 -1.82 21.43 -3.61
CA GLY A 13 -1.70 22.81 -3.09
C GLY A 13 -2.92 23.36 -2.35
N TYR A 14 -4.04 22.63 -2.29
CA TYR A 14 -5.14 22.98 -1.39
C TYR A 14 -4.87 22.44 0.02
N ALA A 15 -4.67 23.34 0.99
CA ALA A 15 -4.73 22.99 2.40
C ALA A 15 -6.19 22.65 2.74
N ALA A 16 -6.54 21.36 2.74
CA ALA A 16 -7.80 20.93 3.34
C ALA A 16 -7.71 21.28 4.82
N GLY A 17 -8.61 22.10 5.38
CA GLY A 17 -8.57 22.46 6.80
C GLY A 17 -8.52 21.18 7.67
N GLY A 18 -7.35 20.90 8.27
CA GLY A 18 -7.05 19.64 8.96
C GLY A 18 -5.95 18.76 8.32
N SER A 19 -5.41 19.12 7.15
CA SER A 19 -4.23 18.46 6.57
C SER A 19 -2.95 19.00 7.18
N LEU A 20 -2.00 18.10 7.48
CA LEU A 20 -0.68 18.45 7.96
C LEU A 20 -0.03 19.46 7.00
N THR A 21 0.61 20.48 7.56
CA THR A 21 1.50 21.40 6.86
C THR A 21 2.70 20.67 6.29
N ALA A 22 3.44 21.29 5.36
CA ALA A 22 4.63 20.68 4.78
C ALA A 22 5.68 20.30 5.85
N ASP A 23 5.85 21.13 6.87
CA ASP A 23 6.78 20.86 7.98
C ASP A 23 6.29 19.73 8.89
N GLU A 24 4.98 19.64 9.13
CA GLU A 24 4.40 18.52 9.87
C GLU A 24 4.52 17.20 9.10
N TRP A 25 4.28 17.21 7.78
CA TRP A 25 4.54 16.04 6.92
C TRP A 25 6.00 15.63 6.94
N LYS A 26 6.91 16.61 6.84
CA LYS A 26 8.36 16.38 6.91
C LYS A 26 8.74 15.77 8.26
N GLY A 27 8.22 16.33 9.37
CA GLY A 27 8.45 15.81 10.72
C GLY A 27 7.96 14.37 10.88
N MET A 28 6.74 14.10 10.42
CA MET A 28 6.13 12.77 10.43
C MET A 28 6.96 11.76 9.64
N ALA A 29 7.27 12.06 8.37
CA ALA A 29 7.98 11.14 7.48
C ALA A 29 9.45 10.89 7.89
N LEU A 30 10.12 11.89 8.48
CA LEU A 30 11.57 11.84 8.75
C LEU A 30 11.97 11.55 10.19
N ASN A 31 11.05 11.68 11.15
CA ASN A 31 11.36 11.51 12.58
C ASN A 31 10.47 10.46 13.24
N TYR A 32 9.16 10.54 13.06
CA TYR A 32 8.22 9.67 13.80
C TYR A 32 7.96 8.34 13.08
N CYS A 33 7.55 8.39 11.81
CA CYS A 33 7.20 7.20 11.05
C CYS A 33 8.34 6.19 10.86
N PRO A 34 9.63 6.57 10.72
CA PRO A 34 10.71 5.58 10.62
C PRO A 34 10.85 4.68 11.85
N ILE A 35 10.31 5.11 12.99
CA ILE A 35 10.26 4.31 14.23
C ILE A 35 8.91 3.59 14.32
N ILE A 36 7.81 4.32 14.09
CA ILE A 36 6.46 3.81 14.30
C ILE A 36 6.06 2.76 13.24
N VAL A 37 6.37 2.99 11.96
CA VAL A 37 5.93 2.12 10.87
C VAL A 37 6.49 0.70 11.01
N PRO A 38 7.80 0.49 11.25
CA PRO A 38 8.34 -0.85 11.48
C PRO A 38 7.70 -1.56 12.69
N LEU A 39 7.47 -0.85 13.80
CA LEU A 39 6.83 -1.42 14.99
C LEU A 39 5.40 -1.86 14.73
N ILE A 40 4.62 -1.03 14.04
CA ILE A 40 3.25 -1.39 13.64
C ILE A 40 3.26 -2.59 12.69
N TRP A 41 4.22 -2.65 11.77
CA TRP A 41 4.34 -3.78 10.84
C TRP A 41 4.73 -5.07 11.55
N ASP A 42 5.71 -5.03 12.43
CA ASP A 42 6.14 -6.20 13.19
C ASP A 42 4.98 -6.80 14.01
N GLU A 43 4.23 -5.95 14.72
CA GLU A 43 3.13 -6.39 15.59
C GLU A 43 1.89 -6.85 14.81
N TRP A 44 1.47 -6.08 13.79
CA TRP A 44 0.14 -6.26 13.18
C TRP A 44 0.15 -6.99 11.84
N GLN A 45 1.30 -7.12 11.16
CA GLN A 45 1.37 -7.79 9.86
C GLN A 45 0.92 -9.26 9.93
N PRO A 46 1.29 -10.07 10.95
CA PRO A 46 0.85 -11.47 11.01
C PRO A 46 -0.68 -11.60 11.10
N SER A 47 -1.32 -10.75 11.90
CA SER A 47 -2.78 -10.71 12.05
C SER A 47 -3.49 -10.23 10.77
N ALA A 48 -2.93 -9.22 10.11
CA ALA A 48 -3.41 -8.72 8.82
C ALA A 48 -3.32 -9.80 7.74
N GLU A 49 -2.23 -10.57 7.71
CA GLU A 49 -2.02 -11.67 6.76
C GLU A 49 -3.02 -12.80 6.97
N ALA A 50 -3.19 -13.27 8.21
CA ALA A 50 -4.16 -14.31 8.53
C ALA A 50 -5.59 -13.89 8.14
N THR A 51 -5.93 -12.62 8.30
CA THR A 51 -7.22 -12.07 7.87
C THR A 51 -7.35 -12.04 6.34
N TYR A 52 -6.30 -11.64 5.63
CA TYR A 52 -6.24 -11.65 4.18
C TYR A 52 -6.39 -13.06 3.61
N GLU A 53 -5.63 -14.04 4.13
CA GLU A 53 -5.70 -15.44 3.70
C GLU A 53 -7.09 -16.04 3.89
N LYS A 54 -7.75 -15.77 5.03
CA LYS A 54 -9.13 -16.22 5.27
C LYS A 54 -10.11 -15.64 4.23
N ARG A 55 -9.99 -14.35 3.94
CA ARG A 55 -10.82 -13.68 2.92
C ARG A 55 -10.54 -14.23 1.52
N MET A 56 -9.27 -14.47 1.20
CA MET A 56 -8.83 -15.04 -0.07
C MET A 56 -9.37 -16.46 -0.29
N LYS A 57 -9.25 -17.35 0.71
CA LYS A 57 -9.80 -18.71 0.65
C LYS A 57 -11.31 -18.70 0.44
N LYS A 58 -12.02 -17.84 1.18
CA LYS A 58 -13.47 -17.69 1.03
C LYS A 58 -13.82 -17.20 -0.38
N TRP A 59 -13.15 -16.16 -0.85
CA TRP A 59 -13.38 -15.61 -2.18
C TRP A 59 -13.11 -16.63 -3.29
N GLN A 60 -12.05 -17.43 -3.18
CA GLN A 60 -11.76 -18.52 -4.12
C GLN A 60 -12.86 -19.58 -4.10
N ALA A 61 -13.33 -20.00 -2.90
CA ALA A 61 -14.42 -20.95 -2.77
C ALA A 61 -15.71 -20.41 -3.42
N ASP A 62 -16.06 -19.16 -3.14
CA ASP A 62 -17.23 -18.48 -3.71
C ASP A 62 -17.12 -18.37 -5.23
N ASP A 63 -15.94 -18.03 -5.77
CA ASP A 63 -15.71 -17.93 -7.21
C ASP A 63 -15.81 -19.31 -7.90
N THR A 64 -15.30 -20.38 -7.29
CA THR A 64 -15.46 -21.74 -7.83
C THR A 64 -16.92 -22.22 -7.78
N ALA A 65 -17.68 -21.85 -6.75
CA ALA A 65 -19.09 -22.17 -6.66
C ALA A 65 -19.89 -21.41 -7.72
N ARG A 66 -19.58 -20.13 -7.92
CA ARG A 66 -20.13 -19.28 -8.99
C ARG A 66 -19.88 -19.88 -10.37
N LEU A 67 -18.63 -20.28 -10.68
CA LEU A 67 -18.29 -20.94 -11.94
C LEU A 67 -19.07 -22.24 -12.15
N ARG A 68 -19.25 -23.04 -11.09
CA ARG A 68 -20.09 -24.25 -11.10
C ARG A 68 -21.58 -23.96 -11.33
N CYS A 69 -22.11 -22.84 -10.83
CA CYS A 69 -23.49 -22.44 -11.09
C CYS A 69 -23.67 -21.95 -12.54
N ILE A 70 -22.71 -21.19 -13.05
CA ILE A 70 -22.69 -20.72 -14.44
C ILE A 70 -22.62 -21.89 -15.42
N SER A 71 -21.78 -22.91 -15.15
CA SER A 71 -21.68 -24.09 -16.01
C SER A 71 -22.97 -24.92 -16.04
N LYS A 72 -23.75 -24.92 -14.96
CA LYS A 72 -25.10 -25.51 -14.89
C LYS A 72 -26.19 -24.65 -15.52
N GLY A 73 -25.83 -23.53 -16.16
CA GLY A 73 -26.77 -22.66 -16.86
C GLY A 73 -27.58 -21.72 -15.96
N LYS A 74 -27.29 -21.65 -14.65
CA LYS A 74 -27.96 -20.68 -13.77
C LYS A 74 -27.60 -19.25 -14.20
N ARG A 75 -28.65 -18.47 -14.43
CA ARG A 75 -28.57 -17.05 -14.77
C ARG A 75 -29.41 -16.25 -13.77
N ARG A 76 -29.11 -14.96 -13.68
CA ARG A 76 -29.97 -14.01 -12.97
C ARG A 76 -31.29 -13.85 -13.71
N ALA A 77 -32.29 -13.27 -13.04
CA ALA A 77 -33.62 -13.03 -13.62
C ALA A 77 -33.55 -12.13 -14.89
N ASP A 78 -32.51 -11.31 -15.00
CA ASP A 78 -32.19 -10.47 -16.17
C ASP A 78 -31.48 -11.23 -17.31
N GLY A 79 -31.24 -12.53 -17.17
CA GLY A 79 -30.55 -13.37 -18.16
C GLY A 79 -29.02 -13.22 -18.18
N THR A 80 -28.45 -12.35 -17.35
CA THR A 80 -27.00 -12.15 -17.24
C THR A 80 -26.34 -13.18 -16.32
N LYS A 81 -25.02 -13.38 -16.51
CA LYS A 81 -24.22 -14.21 -15.60
C LYS A 81 -23.92 -13.43 -14.33
N GLU A 82 -23.87 -14.15 -13.22
CA GLU A 82 -23.48 -13.56 -11.94
C GLU A 82 -22.05 -12.97 -12.02
N PRO A 83 -21.87 -11.66 -11.74
CA PRO A 83 -20.58 -11.00 -11.76
C PRO A 83 -19.65 -11.57 -10.69
N ARG A 84 -18.34 -11.50 -10.97
CA ARG A 84 -17.31 -11.91 -10.02
C ARG A 84 -17.26 -10.91 -8.87
N ALA A 85 -17.25 -11.41 -7.63
CA ALA A 85 -16.99 -10.56 -6.46
C ALA A 85 -15.58 -9.96 -6.55
N PRO A 86 -15.35 -8.73 -6.05
CA PRO A 86 -14.03 -8.11 -6.07
C PRO A 86 -13.04 -8.97 -5.26
N LYS A 87 -11.81 -9.09 -5.78
CA LYS A 87 -10.74 -9.82 -5.09
C LYS A 87 -10.41 -9.09 -3.78
N PRO A 88 -10.25 -9.79 -2.65
CA PRO A 88 -9.78 -9.18 -1.41
C PRO A 88 -8.45 -8.48 -1.61
N GLU A 89 -8.31 -7.26 -1.08
CA GLU A 89 -7.05 -6.51 -1.10
C GLU A 89 -6.19 -6.85 0.12
N ARG A 90 -4.87 -6.97 -0.10
CA ARG A 90 -3.89 -7.13 0.97
C ARG A 90 -3.60 -5.76 1.58
N ARG A 91 -3.97 -5.55 2.84
CA ARG A 91 -3.87 -4.24 3.50
C ARG A 91 -2.46 -3.87 3.97
N MET A 92 -1.61 -4.87 4.22
CA MET A 92 -0.32 -4.72 4.89
C MET A 92 0.67 -5.70 4.26
N HIS A 93 1.46 -5.24 3.28
CA HIS A 93 2.44 -6.10 2.61
C HIS A 93 3.69 -6.20 3.49
N PRO A 94 4.32 -7.38 3.69
CA PRO A 94 5.50 -7.55 4.54
C PRO A 94 6.62 -6.54 4.26
N GLU A 95 6.85 -6.25 2.98
CA GLU A 95 7.90 -5.35 2.51
C GLU A 95 7.56 -3.86 2.62
N ASP A 96 6.32 -3.47 2.97
CA ASP A 96 5.91 -2.06 2.98
C ASP A 96 6.69 -1.23 4.01
N ALA A 97 7.05 -1.82 5.16
CA ALA A 97 7.84 -1.16 6.18
C ALA A 97 9.26 -0.82 5.68
N ASP A 98 9.98 -1.81 5.13
CA ASP A 98 11.33 -1.60 4.58
C ASP A 98 11.31 -0.64 3.39
N ASN A 99 10.27 -0.74 2.58
CA ASN A 99 10.05 0.17 1.46
C ASN A 99 9.87 1.62 1.95
N PHE A 100 9.08 1.82 3.00
CA PHE A 100 8.93 3.12 3.65
C PHE A 100 10.26 3.63 4.23
N LEU A 101 11.06 2.77 4.87
CA LEU A 101 12.37 3.16 5.39
C LEU A 101 13.33 3.61 4.30
N SER A 102 13.26 3.01 3.11
CA SER A 102 14.04 3.43 1.94
C SER A 102 13.66 4.85 1.49
N LEU A 103 12.36 5.15 1.44
CA LEU A 103 11.88 6.51 1.17
C LEU A 103 12.33 7.50 2.25
N ALA A 104 12.14 7.17 3.53
CA ALA A 104 12.49 8.06 4.63
C ALA A 104 14.00 8.36 4.66
N ALA A 105 14.84 7.35 4.41
CA ALA A 105 16.28 7.51 4.32
C ALA A 105 16.69 8.39 3.13
N ALA A 106 16.09 8.20 1.95
CA ALA A 106 16.34 9.06 0.80
C ALA A 106 15.97 10.53 1.09
N LEU A 107 14.79 10.76 1.66
CA LEU A 107 14.32 12.10 2.01
C LEU A 107 15.18 12.74 3.11
N LYS A 108 15.70 11.96 4.07
CA LYS A 108 16.59 12.49 5.13
C LYS A 108 17.87 13.06 4.55
N VAL A 109 18.43 12.43 3.51
CA VAL A 109 19.63 12.91 2.81
C VAL A 109 19.29 14.13 1.94
N ILE A 110 18.22 14.06 1.13
CA ILE A 110 17.86 15.11 0.17
C ILE A 110 17.37 16.39 0.87
N MET A 111 16.61 16.26 1.96
CA MET A 111 15.98 17.37 2.68
C MET A 111 16.74 17.79 3.94
N GLY A 112 17.99 17.31 4.10
CA GLY A 112 18.88 17.71 5.17
C GLY A 112 19.20 19.20 5.14
N ARG A 113 19.67 19.75 6.27
CA ARG A 113 20.06 21.18 6.36
C ARG A 113 21.20 21.53 5.40
N SER A 114 22.08 20.56 5.14
CA SER A 114 23.11 20.60 4.12
C SER A 114 23.10 19.30 3.33
N VAL A 115 23.32 19.39 2.03
CA VAL A 115 23.40 18.23 1.14
C VAL A 115 24.87 17.89 0.94
N ASN A 116 25.25 16.68 1.33
CA ASN A 116 26.57 16.15 1.01
C ASN A 116 26.51 15.47 -0.37
N VAL A 117 27.27 15.99 -1.34
CA VAL A 117 27.31 15.48 -2.72
C VAL A 117 27.71 14.00 -2.76
N THR A 118 28.52 13.54 -1.81
CA THR A 118 28.94 12.12 -1.75
C THR A 118 27.81 11.17 -1.37
N GLU A 119 26.77 11.66 -0.69
CA GLU A 119 25.61 10.86 -0.26
C GLU A 119 24.49 10.85 -1.32
N LEU A 120 24.53 11.75 -2.31
CA LEU A 120 23.50 11.84 -3.35
C LEU A 120 23.30 10.54 -4.14
N PRO A 121 24.36 9.81 -4.57
CA PRO A 121 24.18 8.53 -5.26
C PRO A 121 23.40 7.52 -4.41
N ARG A 122 23.65 7.48 -3.09
CA ARG A 122 22.93 6.61 -2.15
C ARG A 122 21.46 7.02 -2.02
N ALA A 123 21.18 8.33 -1.89
CA ALA A 123 19.81 8.83 -1.81
C ALA A 123 19.00 8.54 -3.08
N CYS A 124 19.60 8.74 -4.25
CA CYS A 124 18.98 8.40 -5.54
C CYS A 124 18.65 6.91 -5.62
N LYS A 125 19.59 6.03 -5.23
CA LYS A 125 19.35 4.59 -5.20
C LYS A 125 18.19 4.21 -4.28
N LEU A 126 18.18 4.74 -3.06
CA LEU A 126 17.10 4.48 -2.08
C LEU A 126 15.72 4.93 -2.60
N LEU A 127 15.66 6.07 -3.29
CA LEU A 127 14.42 6.56 -3.89
C LEU A 127 13.97 5.68 -5.06
N GLN A 128 14.91 5.23 -5.90
CA GLN A 128 14.61 4.29 -6.99
C GLN A 128 14.12 2.95 -6.46
N ASP A 129 14.81 2.38 -5.46
CA ASP A 129 14.41 1.14 -4.79
C ASP A 129 13.00 1.28 -4.21
N TYR A 130 12.69 2.43 -3.58
CA TYR A 130 11.35 2.73 -3.10
C TYR A 130 10.28 2.67 -4.19
N LEU A 131 10.52 3.36 -5.31
CA LEU A 131 9.56 3.43 -6.42
C LEU A 131 9.37 2.07 -7.09
N ILE A 132 10.45 1.32 -7.29
CA ILE A 132 10.41 -0.03 -7.86
C ILE A 132 9.60 -0.96 -6.96
N ASN A 133 9.87 -0.98 -5.66
CA ASN A 133 9.15 -1.84 -4.72
C ASN A 133 7.69 -1.41 -4.57
N PHE A 134 7.41 -0.11 -4.58
CA PHE A 134 6.03 0.40 -4.59
C PHE A 134 5.25 -0.11 -5.81
N LEU A 135 5.87 -0.09 -7.00
CA LEU A 135 5.25 -0.64 -8.21
C LEU A 135 5.08 -2.15 -8.14
N LYS A 136 6.07 -2.90 -7.63
CA LYS A 136 5.97 -4.35 -7.45
C LYS A 136 4.81 -4.72 -6.52
N VAL A 137 4.75 -4.13 -5.33
CA VAL A 137 3.68 -4.38 -4.35
C VAL A 137 2.32 -4.02 -4.93
N ARG A 138 2.21 -2.88 -5.64
CA ARG A 138 0.92 -2.35 -6.07
C ARG A 138 0.41 -2.94 -7.38
N LEU A 139 1.26 -3.22 -8.36
CA LEU A 139 0.85 -3.73 -9.67
C LEU A 139 0.91 -5.25 -9.74
N ILE A 140 2.00 -5.86 -9.29
CA ILE A 140 2.25 -7.30 -9.54
C ILE A 140 1.39 -8.16 -8.61
N TYR A 141 1.26 -7.78 -7.33
CA TYR A 141 0.51 -8.58 -6.36
C TYR A 141 -1.01 -8.33 -6.34
N ASN A 142 -1.49 -7.23 -6.91
CA ASN A 142 -2.94 -6.93 -7.00
C ASN A 142 -3.58 -7.35 -8.33
N LEU A 143 -2.79 -7.69 -9.36
CA LEU A 143 -3.28 -8.17 -10.67
C LEU A 143 -3.29 -9.71 -10.82
N GLY A 144 -2.57 -10.44 -9.97
CA GLY A 144 -2.70 -11.90 -9.83
C GLY A 144 -3.95 -12.30 -9.07
#